data_AF-I2Q9I3-F1
#
_entry.id   AF-I2Q9I3-F1
#
_cell.length_a   1.000
_cell.length_b   1.000
_cell.length_c   1.000
_cell.angle_alpha   90.00
_cell.angle_beta   90.00
_cell.angle_gamma   90.00
#
_symmetry.space_group_name_H-M   'P 1'
#
loop_
_entity.id
_entity.type
_entity.pdbx_description
1 polymer ?
#
loop_
_entity_poly.entity_id
_entity_poly.type
_entity_poly.pdbx_seq_one_letter_code
_entity_poly.pdbx_strand_id
1 'polypeptide(L)'
;MANVEQLRRRDGVNLVQLEEDIASIRSGSSLASIALPDYVEHTAGVTRVGALSAEAVVRDYESAAKEIEAMGTELIDAAQKCEALTAQVHDAIAFMRETAAEYREEGRKIFRRIEECALFTEDVRKTCEQVKRRMVDVSLGSSSNEEFASQQPELNGIAAKVSMSEIR
;
A
#
# COMPACT_ATOMS: atom_id res chain seq x y z
N MET A 1 -32.97 34.86 29.90
CA MET A 1 -33.92 33.74 30.06
C MET A 1 -33.11 32.47 30.13
N ALA A 2 -33.08 31.84 31.30
CA ALA A 2 -32.32 30.62 31.56
C ALA A 2 -33.03 29.41 30.92
N ASN A 3 -32.27 28.51 30.29
CA ASN A 3 -32.77 27.21 29.89
C ASN A 3 -31.74 26.15 30.28
N VAL A 4 -31.82 25.72 31.54
CA VAL A 4 -31.13 24.56 32.08
C VAL A 4 -32.18 23.45 32.19
N GLU A 5 -31.75 22.22 31.95
CA GLU A 5 -32.46 20.95 32.22
C GLU A 5 -33.27 20.32 31.06
N GLN A 6 -32.59 19.44 30.32
CA GLN A 6 -33.15 18.13 30.02
C GLN A 6 -32.11 17.05 30.36
N LEU A 7 -31.97 16.79 31.66
CA LEU A 7 -31.30 15.59 32.14
C LEU A 7 -32.19 14.41 31.73
N ARG A 8 -31.80 13.66 30.69
CA ARG A 8 -32.50 12.43 30.31
C ARG A 8 -32.56 11.52 31.53
N ARG A 9 -33.79 11.26 32.02
CA ARG A 9 -34.02 10.20 33.00
C ARG A 9 -33.49 8.91 32.39
N ARG A 10 -32.43 8.36 32.99
CA ARG A 10 -32.00 7.00 32.70
C ARG A 10 -33.17 6.09 33.02
N ASP A 11 -33.60 5.31 32.03
CA ASP A 11 -34.50 4.19 32.24
C ASP A 11 -33.92 3.30 33.35
N GLY A 12 -34.79 2.85 34.25
CA GLY A 12 -34.39 2.08 35.43
C GLY A 12 -33.55 0.88 35.03
N VAL A 13 -32.50 0.61 35.81
CA VAL A 13 -31.69 -0.61 35.65
C VAL A 13 -32.62 -1.81 35.81
N ASN A 14 -32.78 -2.59 34.76
CA ASN A 14 -33.56 -3.83 34.82
C ASN A 14 -32.75 -4.83 35.64
N LEU A 15 -33.16 -5.02 36.89
CA LEU A 15 -32.45 -5.85 37.86
C LEU A 15 -32.33 -7.31 37.40
N VAL A 16 -33.33 -7.80 36.66
CA VAL A 16 -33.35 -9.16 36.09
C VAL A 16 -32.31 -9.27 34.97
N GLN A 17 -32.23 -8.28 34.09
CA GLN A 17 -31.21 -8.24 33.03
C GLN A 17 -29.80 -8.17 33.62
N LEU A 18 -29.61 -7.38 34.68
CA LEU A 18 -28.33 -7.27 35.38
C LEU A 18 -27.96 -8.59 36.08
N GLU A 19 -28.92 -9.30 36.67
CA GLU A 19 -28.71 -10.62 37.27
C GLU A 19 -28.33 -11.68 36.22
N GLU A 20 -28.97 -11.64 35.05
CA GLU A 20 -28.62 -12.50 33.90
C GLU A 20 -27.23 -12.21 33.35
N ASP A 21 -26.87 -10.94 33.19
CA ASP A 21 -25.54 -10.52 32.72
C ASP A 21 -24.44 -10.96 33.72
N ILE A 22 -24.68 -10.81 35.03
CA ILE A 22 -23.75 -11.28 36.08
C ILE A 22 -23.65 -12.82 36.09
N ALA A 23 -24.75 -13.53 35.88
CA ALA A 23 -24.77 -15.00 35.81
C ALA A 23 -24.08 -15.53 34.55
N SER A 24 -24.18 -14.82 33.43
CA SER A 24 -23.51 -15.13 32.17
C SER A 24 -21.99 -14.99 32.30
N ILE A 25 -21.51 -13.91 32.94
CA ILE A 25 -20.08 -13.71 33.26
C ILE A 25 -19.56 -14.82 34.19
N ARG A 26 -20.37 -15.26 35.18
CA ARG A 26 -20.00 -16.35 36.09
C ARG A 26 -20.00 -17.73 35.43
N SER A 27 -20.87 -17.99 34.46
CA SER A 27 -21.00 -19.31 33.83
C SER A 27 -19.86 -19.64 32.86
N GLY A 28 -19.12 -18.63 32.38
CA GLY A 28 -17.90 -18.84 31.58
C GLY A 28 -16.66 -19.21 32.37
N SER A 29 -16.67 -19.03 33.70
CA SER A 29 -15.54 -19.32 34.56
C SER A 29 -15.85 -20.52 35.46
N SER A 30 -15.59 -21.71 34.93
CA SER A 30 -15.56 -22.94 35.76
C SER A 30 -14.32 -22.96 36.65
N LEU A 31 -14.18 -21.96 37.53
CA LEU A 31 -13.17 -21.89 38.60
C LEU A 31 -13.24 -23.10 39.53
N ALA A 32 -14.36 -23.84 39.50
CA ALA A 32 -14.56 -25.05 40.27
C ALA A 32 -13.72 -26.26 39.79
N SER A 33 -13.07 -26.18 38.63
CA SER A 33 -12.37 -27.33 38.02
C SER A 33 -10.84 -27.17 37.86
N ILE A 34 -10.28 -26.00 38.18
CA ILE A 34 -8.82 -25.84 38.14
C ILE A 34 -8.26 -26.58 39.36
N ALA A 35 -7.60 -27.71 39.09
CA ALA A 35 -6.82 -28.43 40.08
C ALA A 35 -5.86 -27.44 40.75
N LEU A 36 -5.83 -27.47 42.08
CA LEU A 36 -4.96 -26.56 42.83
C LEU A 36 -3.51 -26.84 42.41
N PRO A 37 -2.72 -25.82 42.05
CA PRO A 37 -1.33 -26.03 41.66
C PRO A 37 -0.49 -26.68 42.77
N ASP A 38 0.52 -27.45 42.37
CA ASP A 38 1.39 -28.20 43.29
C ASP A 38 2.17 -27.30 44.27
N TYR A 39 2.34 -26.02 43.93
CA TYR A 39 3.02 -25.06 44.79
C TYR A 39 2.13 -24.49 45.92
N VAL A 40 0.83 -24.82 45.93
CA VAL A 40 -0.11 -24.32 46.94
C VAL A 40 -0.19 -25.31 48.09
N GLU A 41 0.45 -24.96 49.21
CA GLU A 41 0.37 -25.70 50.46
C GLU A 41 -0.34 -24.88 51.53
N HIS A 42 -1.23 -25.54 52.29
CA HIS A 42 -1.91 -24.90 53.41
C HIS A 42 -1.13 -25.07 54.71
N THR A 43 -0.89 -23.97 55.42
CA THR A 43 -0.29 -24.01 56.76
C THR A 43 -1.23 -24.71 57.76
N ALA A 44 -0.66 -25.53 58.65
CA ALA A 44 -1.42 -26.19 59.71
C ALA A 44 -2.16 -25.18 60.62
N GLY A 45 -3.43 -25.45 60.90
CA GLY A 45 -4.26 -24.61 61.77
C GLY A 45 -5.03 -23.49 61.06
N VAL A 46 -4.89 -23.34 59.73
CA VAL A 46 -5.74 -22.43 58.94
C VAL A 46 -7.19 -22.89 58.98
N THR A 47 -8.12 -21.94 59.17
CA THR A 47 -9.55 -22.25 59.19
C THR A 47 -10.01 -22.73 57.82
N ARG A 48 -11.06 -23.58 57.78
CA ARG A 48 -11.59 -24.09 56.51
C ARG A 48 -11.96 -22.97 55.53
N VAL A 49 -12.54 -21.88 56.03
CA VAL A 49 -12.88 -20.70 55.21
C VAL A 49 -11.62 -20.03 54.69
N GLY A 50 -10.59 -19.83 55.52
CA GLY A 50 -9.32 -19.25 55.11
C GLY A 50 -8.62 -20.06 54.01
N ALA A 51 -8.61 -21.39 54.14
CA ALA A 51 -8.06 -22.28 53.12
C ALA A 51 -8.84 -22.14 51.79
N LEU A 52 -10.16 -22.21 51.81
CA LEU A 52 -11.00 -22.08 50.61
C LEU A 52 -10.87 -20.71 49.94
N SER A 53 -10.78 -19.63 50.72
CA SER A 53 -10.55 -18.28 50.20
C SER A 53 -9.18 -18.15 49.53
N ALA A 54 -8.12 -18.71 50.13
CA ALA A 54 -6.80 -18.70 49.53
C ALA A 54 -6.76 -19.51 48.22
N GLU A 55 -7.39 -20.69 48.20
CA GLU A 55 -7.48 -21.50 46.98
C GLU A 55 -8.25 -20.80 45.87
N ALA A 56 -9.35 -20.11 46.18
CA ALA A 56 -10.13 -19.35 45.20
C ALA A 56 -9.27 -18.26 44.53
N VAL A 57 -8.54 -17.50 45.34
CA VAL A 57 -7.62 -16.47 44.84
C VAL A 57 -6.55 -17.09 43.93
N VAL A 58 -5.93 -18.19 44.33
CA VAL A 58 -4.91 -18.83 43.49
C VAL A 58 -5.50 -19.32 42.17
N ARG A 59 -6.70 -19.92 42.16
CA ARG A 59 -7.35 -20.35 40.92
C ARG A 59 -7.62 -19.18 39.96
N ASP A 60 -8.00 -18.02 40.48
CA ASP A 60 -8.21 -16.82 39.67
C ASP A 60 -6.91 -16.34 39.02
N TYR A 61 -5.81 -16.29 39.79
CA TYR A 61 -4.50 -15.90 39.25
C TYR A 61 -3.97 -16.90 38.24
N GLU A 62 -4.15 -18.19 38.46
CA GLU A 62 -3.77 -19.24 37.51
C GLU A 62 -4.57 -19.18 36.22
N SER A 63 -5.88 -18.87 36.30
CA SER A 63 -6.69 -18.64 35.11
C SER A 63 -6.16 -17.45 34.32
N ALA A 64 -5.90 -16.33 34.99
CA ALA A 64 -5.34 -15.14 34.36
C ALA A 64 -3.95 -15.41 33.75
N ALA A 65 -3.10 -16.18 34.43
CA ALA A 65 -1.78 -16.56 33.91
C ALA A 65 -1.91 -17.35 32.60
N LYS A 66 -2.82 -18.34 32.54
CA LYS A 66 -3.08 -19.12 31.32
C LYS A 66 -3.60 -18.27 30.16
N GLU A 67 -4.46 -17.30 30.45
CA GLU A 67 -4.95 -16.35 29.44
C GLU A 67 -3.82 -15.45 28.91
N ILE A 68 -2.91 -15.00 29.78
CA ILE A 68 -1.72 -14.24 29.38
C ILE A 68 -0.77 -15.09 28.52
N GLU A 69 -0.55 -16.35 28.89
CA GLU A 69 0.26 -17.28 28.10
C GLU A 69 -0.36 -17.51 26.71
N ALA A 70 -1.68 -17.75 26.65
CA ALA A 70 -2.40 -17.88 25.39
C ALA A 70 -2.26 -16.63 24.51
N MET A 71 -2.44 -15.44 25.09
CA MET A 71 -2.21 -14.17 24.40
C MET A 71 -0.77 -14.04 23.88
N GLY A 72 0.22 -14.50 24.65
CA GLY A 72 1.61 -14.55 24.23
C GLY A 72 1.82 -15.41 22.97
N THR A 73 1.16 -16.57 22.89
CA THR A 73 1.24 -17.43 21.70
C THR A 73 0.63 -16.77 20.46
N GLU A 74 -0.52 -16.10 20.61
CA GLU A 74 -1.16 -15.37 19.51
C GLU A 74 -0.30 -14.20 19.00
N LEU A 75 0.39 -13.50 19.91
CA LEU A 75 1.30 -12.41 19.56
C LEU A 75 2.52 -12.91 18.78
N ILE A 76 3.07 -14.07 19.15
CA ILE A 76 4.19 -14.69 18.41
C ILE A 76 3.73 -15.05 16.99
N ASP A 77 2.57 -15.68 16.84
CA ASP A 77 2.01 -16.03 15.54
C ASP A 77 1.75 -14.79 14.67
N ALA A 78 1.25 -13.71 15.28
CA ALA A 78 1.06 -12.43 14.61
C ALA A 78 2.40 -11.82 14.15
N ALA A 79 3.43 -11.87 14.99
CA ALA A 79 4.76 -11.38 14.66
C ALA A 79 5.36 -12.12 13.45
N GLN A 80 5.27 -13.45 13.44
CA GLN A 80 5.74 -14.28 12.33
C GLN A 80 5.01 -13.96 11.01
N LYS A 81 3.68 -13.72 11.07
CA LYS A 81 2.92 -13.28 9.89
C LYS A 81 3.37 -11.91 9.39
N CYS A 82 3.67 -10.98 10.29
CA CYS A 82 4.18 -9.65 9.92
C CYS A 82 5.58 -9.74 9.27
N GLU A 83 6.46 -10.59 9.78
CA GLU A 83 7.77 -10.84 9.18
C GLU A 83 7.64 -11.44 7.77
N ALA A 84 6.78 -12.44 7.60
CA ALA A 84 6.51 -13.05 6.29
C ALA A 84 5.92 -12.05 5.29
N LEU A 85 4.99 -11.20 5.72
CA LEU A 85 4.42 -10.14 4.88
C LEU A 85 5.50 -9.12 4.48
N THR A 86 6.37 -8.75 5.41
CA THR A 86 7.47 -7.80 5.15
C THR A 86 8.43 -8.36 4.10
N ALA A 87 8.77 -9.66 4.18
CA ALA A 87 9.58 -10.32 3.16
C ALA A 87 8.92 -10.26 1.77
N GLN A 88 7.62 -10.59 1.68
CA GLN A 88 6.88 -10.53 0.41
C GLN A 88 6.82 -9.12 -0.19
N VAL A 89 6.66 -8.09 0.66
CA VAL A 89 6.68 -6.70 0.21
C VAL A 89 8.05 -6.32 -0.35
N HIS A 90 9.14 -6.77 0.26
CA HIS A 90 10.48 -6.56 -0.27
C HIS A 90 10.67 -7.21 -1.65
N ASP A 91 10.19 -8.43 -1.84
CA ASP A 91 10.23 -9.11 -3.13
C ASP A 91 9.43 -8.36 -4.20
N ALA A 92 8.23 -7.89 -3.86
CA ALA A 92 7.41 -7.07 -4.75
C ALA A 92 8.11 -5.76 -5.15
N ILE A 93 8.77 -5.09 -4.19
CA ILE A 93 9.54 -3.87 -4.47
C ILE A 93 10.72 -4.17 -5.42
N ALA A 94 11.42 -5.28 -5.22
CA ALA A 94 12.51 -5.69 -6.10
C ALA A 94 12.00 -5.90 -7.54
N PHE A 95 10.92 -6.66 -7.70
CA PHE A 95 10.27 -6.87 -8.99
C PHE A 95 9.83 -5.57 -9.67
N MET A 96 9.21 -4.64 -8.92
CA MET A 96 8.80 -3.34 -9.46
C MET A 96 10.00 -2.50 -9.91
N ARG A 97 11.13 -2.55 -9.17
CA ARG A 97 12.35 -1.83 -9.54
C ARG A 97 12.97 -2.38 -10.81
N GLU A 98 13.02 -3.70 -10.95
CA GLU A 98 13.49 -4.38 -12.15
C GLU A 98 12.62 -4.01 -13.36
N THR A 99 11.30 -4.14 -13.22
CA THR A 99 10.34 -3.74 -14.26
C THR A 99 10.56 -2.29 -14.68
N ALA A 100 10.68 -1.36 -13.72
CA ALA A 100 10.94 0.04 -14.02
C ALA A 100 12.30 0.28 -14.69
N ALA A 101 13.32 -0.54 -14.42
CA ALA A 101 14.61 -0.47 -15.10
C ALA A 101 14.49 -0.93 -16.56
N GLU A 102 13.75 -2.00 -16.82
CA GLU A 102 13.46 -2.49 -18.18
C GLU A 102 12.73 -1.44 -19.02
N TYR A 103 11.66 -0.84 -18.49
CA TYR A 103 10.95 0.25 -19.19
C TYR A 103 11.85 1.43 -19.53
N ARG A 104 12.76 1.80 -18.63
CA ARG A 104 13.75 2.86 -18.91
C ARG A 104 14.72 2.46 -20.01
N GLU A 105 15.14 1.20 -20.09
CA GLU A 105 16.01 0.71 -21.15
C GLU A 105 15.29 0.65 -22.50
N GLU A 106 14.05 0.13 -22.55
CA GLU A 106 13.24 0.14 -23.76
C GLU A 106 12.97 1.57 -24.26
N GLY A 107 12.68 2.50 -23.34
CA GLY A 107 12.58 3.92 -23.66
C GLY A 107 13.86 4.48 -24.31
N ARG A 108 15.05 4.14 -23.79
CA ARG A 108 16.34 4.54 -24.38
C ARG A 108 16.56 3.94 -25.77
N LYS A 109 16.13 2.70 -26.02
CA LYS A 109 16.23 2.07 -27.35
C LYS A 109 15.35 2.77 -28.37
N ILE A 110 14.10 3.06 -28.01
CA ILE A 110 13.16 3.75 -28.88
C ILE A 110 13.65 5.17 -29.17
N PHE A 111 14.10 5.90 -28.15
CA PHE A 111 14.66 7.23 -28.29
C PHE A 111 15.81 7.27 -29.32
N ARG A 112 16.79 6.37 -29.18
CA ARG A 112 17.91 6.27 -30.13
C ARG A 112 17.45 6.01 -31.56
N ARG A 113 16.49 5.11 -31.76
CA ARG A 113 15.93 4.84 -33.10
C ARG A 113 15.25 6.06 -33.70
N ILE A 114 14.56 6.86 -32.90
CA ILE A 114 13.94 8.10 -33.36
C ILE A 114 15.01 9.11 -33.78
N GLU A 115 16.06 9.28 -32.98
CA GLU A 115 17.18 10.18 -33.32
C GLU A 115 17.88 9.75 -34.61
N GLU A 116 18.18 8.46 -34.77
CA GLU A 116 18.78 7.90 -35.98
C GLU A 116 17.91 8.15 -37.22
N CYS A 117 16.60 7.91 -37.13
CA CYS A 117 15.66 8.21 -38.21
C CYS A 117 15.60 9.71 -38.54
N ALA A 118 15.64 10.57 -37.53
CA ALA A 118 15.63 12.02 -37.71
C ALA A 118 16.90 12.51 -38.42
N LEU A 119 18.07 12.04 -37.98
CA LEU A 119 19.36 12.33 -38.62
C LEU A 119 19.38 11.86 -40.07
N PHE A 120 18.93 10.63 -40.32
CA PHE A 120 18.86 10.08 -41.67
C PHE A 120 17.97 10.92 -42.59
N THR A 121 16.81 11.36 -42.10
CA THR A 121 15.89 12.22 -42.87
C THR A 121 16.52 13.58 -43.19
N GLU A 122 17.26 14.15 -42.25
CA GLU A 122 17.98 15.41 -42.44
C GLU A 122 19.11 15.27 -43.49
N ASP A 123 19.82 14.14 -43.50
CA ASP A 123 20.85 13.86 -44.51
C ASP A 123 20.25 13.69 -45.91
N VAL A 124 19.09 13.03 -46.03
CA VAL A 124 18.33 12.98 -47.29
C VAL A 124 17.96 14.38 -47.74
N ARG A 125 17.42 15.22 -46.85
CA ARG A 125 17.06 16.61 -47.17
C ARG A 125 18.25 17.40 -47.69
N LYS A 126 19.40 17.34 -47.00
CA LYS A 126 20.64 18.01 -47.41
C LYS A 126 21.13 17.54 -48.77
N THR A 127 21.06 16.23 -49.03
CA THR A 127 21.49 15.63 -50.29
C THR A 127 20.57 16.08 -51.44
N CYS A 128 19.25 16.04 -51.25
CA CYS A 128 18.28 16.54 -52.22
C CYS A 128 18.52 18.02 -52.56
N GLU A 129 18.74 18.86 -51.54
CA GLU A 129 19.06 20.28 -51.73
C GLU A 129 20.39 20.48 -52.47
N GLN A 130 21.41 19.66 -52.20
CA GLN A 130 22.68 19.72 -52.92
C GLN A 130 22.52 19.34 -54.40
N VAL A 131 21.78 18.27 -54.70
CA VAL A 131 21.50 17.84 -56.08
C VAL A 131 20.72 18.92 -56.81
N LYS A 132 19.68 19.48 -56.18
CA LYS A 132 18.88 20.59 -56.73
C LYS A 132 19.75 21.79 -57.12
N ARG A 133 20.68 22.21 -56.26
CA ARG A 133 21.61 23.32 -56.57
C ARG A 133 22.48 23.00 -57.78
N ARG A 134 23.07 21.81 -57.85
CA ARG A 134 23.89 21.40 -59.01
C ARG A 134 23.09 21.41 -60.31
N MET A 135 21.81 21.02 -60.28
CA MET A 135 20.95 21.08 -61.47
C MET A 135 20.69 22.52 -61.92
N VAL A 136 20.45 23.45 -60.98
CA VAL A 136 20.30 24.88 -61.28
C VAL A 136 21.61 25.44 -61.86
N ASP A 137 22.75 25.14 -61.25
CA ASP A 137 24.06 25.62 -61.71
C ASP A 137 24.39 25.12 -63.12
N VAL A 138 24.08 23.85 -63.43
CA VAL A 138 24.26 23.26 -64.77
C VAL A 138 23.29 23.86 -65.79
N SER A 139 22.04 24.13 -65.39
CA SER A 139 21.03 24.76 -66.27
C SER A 139 21.40 26.21 -66.61
N LEU A 140 21.95 26.97 -65.65
CA LEU A 140 22.44 28.34 -65.84
C LEU A 140 23.79 28.41 -66.56
N GLY A 141 24.57 27.32 -66.54
CA GLY A 141 25.77 27.16 -67.36
C GLY A 141 25.51 27.02 -68.87
N SER A 142 24.24 26.97 -69.30
CA SER A 142 23.86 26.91 -70.73
C SER A 142 22.93 28.03 -71.21
N SER A 143 22.47 28.93 -70.33
CA SER A 143 21.61 30.04 -70.74
C SER A 143 21.92 31.30 -69.95
N SER A 144 22.45 32.28 -70.67
CA SER A 144 22.43 33.69 -70.32
C SER A 144 21.00 34.15 -69.98
N ASN A 145 20.88 34.96 -68.91
CA ASN A 145 19.78 35.86 -68.55
C ASN A 145 18.39 35.24 -68.27
N GLU A 146 17.90 35.26 -67.02
CA GLU A 146 17.10 36.34 -66.39
C GLU A 146 16.54 35.89 -65.02
N GLU A 147 16.20 36.90 -64.20
CA GLU A 147 15.60 36.87 -62.87
C GLU A 147 14.49 35.83 -62.66
N PHE A 148 14.48 35.16 -61.50
CA PHE A 148 13.24 34.59 -60.96
C PHE A 148 13.13 34.72 -59.45
N ALA A 149 11.97 35.24 -59.05
CA ALA A 149 11.60 35.70 -57.72
C ALA A 149 11.42 34.56 -56.70
N SER A 150 11.85 34.83 -55.47
CA SER A 150 11.68 33.98 -54.30
C SER A 150 10.21 33.88 -53.86
N GLN A 151 9.61 32.70 -53.96
CA GLN A 151 8.41 32.35 -53.19
C GLN A 151 8.75 31.24 -52.20
N GLN A 152 8.68 31.57 -50.91
CA GLN A 152 8.75 30.61 -49.81
C GLN A 152 7.48 29.73 -49.80
N PRO A 153 7.58 28.40 -49.63
CA PRO A 153 6.42 27.59 -49.29
C PRO A 153 6.21 27.62 -47.78
N GLU A 154 5.00 28.03 -47.36
CA GLU A 154 4.55 27.93 -45.97
C GLU A 154 4.50 26.45 -45.53
N LEU A 155 5.22 26.14 -44.45
CA LEU A 155 5.17 24.85 -43.79
C LEU A 155 3.98 24.83 -42.82
N ASN A 156 2.83 24.37 -43.29
CA ASN A 156 1.71 24.03 -42.40
C ASN A 156 2.06 22.75 -41.63
N GLY A 157 2.53 22.95 -40.39
CA GLY A 157 2.85 21.90 -39.45
C GLY A 157 1.64 21.03 -39.12
N ILE A 158 1.77 19.72 -39.35
CA ILE A 158 0.83 18.72 -38.83
C ILE A 158 1.14 18.56 -37.34
N ALA A 159 0.50 19.38 -36.50
CA ALA A 159 0.49 19.18 -35.06
C ALA A 159 -0.43 18.00 -34.74
N ALA A 160 0.15 16.81 -34.53
CA ALA A 160 -0.55 15.66 -33.99
C ALA A 160 -1.00 15.98 -32.56
N LYS A 161 -2.27 16.32 -32.37
CA LYS A 161 -2.91 16.41 -31.06
C LYS A 161 -3.21 15.00 -30.57
N VAL A 162 -2.38 14.47 -29.67
CA VAL A 162 -2.75 13.31 -28.85
C VAL A 162 -3.40 13.85 -27.57
N SER A 163 -4.72 13.72 -27.48
CA SER A 163 -5.51 14.07 -26.29
C SER A 163 -5.41 12.95 -25.26
N MET A 164 -4.79 13.22 -24.11
CA MET A 164 -4.81 12.34 -22.93
C MET A 164 -6.11 12.57 -22.15
N SER A 165 -7.15 11.82 -22.46
CA SER A 165 -8.37 11.80 -21.65
C SER A 165 -9.04 10.43 -21.74
N GLU A 166 -8.49 9.45 -21.03
CA GLU A 166 -9.21 8.24 -20.58
C GLU A 166 -8.29 7.38 -19.68
N ILE A 167 -8.06 7.85 -18.44
CA ILE A 167 -7.79 6.96 -17.30
C ILE A 167 -8.48 7.59 -16.09
N ARG A 168 -9.66 7.06 -15.75
CA ARG A 168 -10.28 7.21 -14.42
C ARG A 168 -10.86 5.87 -14.02
#